data_AF-I3EFN1-F1
#
_entry.id   AF-I3EFN1-F1
#
_cell.length_a   1.000
_cell.length_b   1.000
_cell.length_c   1.000
_cell.angle_alpha   90.00
_cell.angle_beta   90.00
_cell.angle_gamma   90.00
#
_symmetry.space_group_name_H-M   'P 1'
#
loop_
_entity.id
_entity.type
_entity.pdbx_description
1 polymer ?
#
loop_
_entity_poly.entity_id
_entity_poly.type
_entity_poly.pdbx_seq_one_letter_code
_entity_poly.pdbx_strand_id
1 'polypeptide(L)'
;MTGNLLIQWWTCEITTGIVEIAEIKEMKEKTEKSEESLEIHKSRRFALSNREFVYISRYIYSELGVINEFTDYVNNARRRELLKISKIPIDRYSTTKRLALFLSIFTEYLKIDTEIKSYVTQPIDPAVEEYDAVIGKKIESIITSIPEEDLDYEYIFKKIRIFFVSIQSHQDAHFKSLSEMLIQAAYKCINNDASQSENRLKSIIAEKRPAKDILFAVSSEIRRFFRESKQMVHDIEQVENELDDIILKFTNTLVRCVSPVIQSAAEEGALIIEGFASDLLESIKQELINHKCSLPEDVLYNKLPDLKKTKEQECAIIQRTEEDLSKQMKSITDQIKKTIKSITPRTEVSLYSDRVSRVLEQYKGKVHPDVLQGHLDTILAYTIEYIDSIKIYKQMDALENDFAILYKSVQYLDLETLNTKRILKMFTEIDCLRKEQKKSADDEIAAEINTILDRYTEKK
;
A
#
# COMPACT_ATOMS: atom_id res chain seq x y z
N MET A 1 -39.73 53.47 12.53
CA MET A 1 -40.00 52.55 11.40
C MET A 1 -39.52 53.18 10.10
N THR A 2 -38.21 53.18 9.89
CA THR A 2 -37.55 53.52 8.63
C THR A 2 -36.27 52.67 8.64
N GLY A 3 -36.43 51.37 8.38
CA GLY A 3 -35.30 50.52 8.03
C GLY A 3 -34.63 51.16 6.83
N ASN A 4 -33.32 51.38 6.96
CA ASN A 4 -32.54 52.24 6.08
C ASN A 4 -32.82 51.88 4.61
N LEU A 5 -33.51 52.76 3.89
CA LEU A 5 -33.84 52.63 2.47
C LEU A 5 -32.58 52.34 1.64
N LEU A 6 -31.40 52.75 2.12
CA LEU A 6 -30.11 52.44 1.52
C LEU A 6 -29.77 50.94 1.55
N ILE A 7 -30.12 50.22 2.63
CA ILE A 7 -29.89 48.77 2.77
C ILE A 7 -30.91 48.01 1.93
N GLN A 8 -32.18 48.40 1.92
CA GLN A 8 -33.18 47.80 1.02
C GLN A 8 -32.88 48.08 -0.46
N TRP A 9 -32.38 49.28 -0.78
CA TRP A 9 -31.94 49.67 -2.13
C TRP A 9 -30.66 48.93 -2.54
N TRP A 10 -29.67 48.76 -1.66
CA TRP A 10 -28.49 47.91 -1.92
C TRP A 10 -28.85 46.43 -2.09
N THR A 11 -29.73 45.88 -1.25
CA THR A 11 -30.19 44.49 -1.38
C THR A 11 -30.99 44.28 -2.67
N CYS A 12 -31.81 45.25 -3.10
CA CYS A 12 -32.48 45.22 -4.41
C CYS A 12 -31.50 45.39 -5.58
N GLU A 13 -30.63 46.39 -5.59
CA GLU A 13 -29.66 46.65 -6.66
C GLU A 13 -28.64 45.51 -6.81
N ILE A 14 -28.24 44.83 -5.73
CA ILE A 14 -27.24 43.74 -5.79
C ILE A 14 -27.89 42.41 -6.20
N THR A 15 -29.08 42.08 -5.68
CA THR A 15 -29.78 40.85 -6.11
C THR A 15 -30.34 40.94 -7.53
N THR A 16 -30.67 42.15 -8.01
CA THR A 16 -31.13 42.38 -9.39
C THR A 16 -29.95 42.66 -10.33
N GLY A 17 -28.96 43.45 -9.91
CA GLY A 17 -27.80 43.85 -10.72
C GLY A 17 -26.72 42.78 -10.90
N ILE A 18 -26.54 41.84 -9.96
CA ILE A 18 -25.66 40.67 -10.18
C ILE A 18 -26.32 39.69 -11.18
N VAL A 19 -27.65 39.58 -11.16
CA VAL A 19 -28.40 38.80 -12.16
C VAL A 19 -28.24 39.43 -13.56
N GLU A 20 -28.39 40.75 -13.68
CA GLU A 20 -28.29 41.46 -14.97
C GLU A 20 -26.86 41.53 -15.54
N ILE A 21 -25.84 41.81 -14.72
CA ILE A 21 -24.43 41.89 -15.19
C ILE A 21 -23.89 40.50 -15.58
N ALA A 22 -24.33 39.43 -14.92
CA ALA A 22 -23.97 38.05 -15.28
C ALA A 22 -24.79 37.49 -16.46
N GLU A 23 -26.04 37.91 -16.64
CA GLU A 23 -26.86 37.61 -17.82
C GLU A 23 -26.22 38.21 -19.09
N ILE A 24 -25.70 39.44 -19.03
CA ILE A 24 -25.05 40.11 -20.18
C ILE A 24 -23.70 39.47 -20.57
N LYS A 25 -22.95 38.90 -19.61
CA LYS A 25 -21.62 38.32 -19.87
C LYS A 25 -21.65 36.91 -20.47
N GLU A 26 -22.66 36.10 -20.15
CA GLU A 26 -22.75 34.69 -20.61
C GLU A 26 -23.82 34.42 -21.67
N MET A 27 -24.84 35.28 -21.85
CA MET A 27 -25.73 35.18 -23.02
C MET A 27 -25.00 35.42 -24.35
N LYS A 28 -23.75 35.89 -24.31
CA LYS A 28 -22.87 35.99 -25.47
C LYS A 28 -22.24 34.66 -25.91
N GLU A 29 -22.32 33.58 -25.13
CA GLU A 29 -21.57 32.36 -25.46
C GLU A 29 -22.35 31.09 -25.80
N LYS A 30 -23.65 30.91 -25.50
CA LYS A 30 -24.36 29.69 -25.96
C LYS A 30 -25.83 29.91 -26.32
N THR A 31 -26.11 29.75 -27.61
CA THR A 31 -27.43 29.62 -28.23
C THR A 31 -28.18 28.38 -27.73
N GLU A 32 -29.50 28.53 -27.62
CA GLU A 32 -30.55 27.52 -27.40
C GLU A 32 -30.44 26.68 -26.10
N LYS A 33 -31.00 27.22 -25.01
CA LYS A 33 -31.40 26.43 -23.84
C LYS A 33 -32.89 26.63 -23.55
N SER A 34 -33.60 25.54 -23.27
CA SER A 34 -34.98 25.57 -22.79
C SER A 34 -35.08 26.37 -21.48
N GLU A 35 -36.24 27.01 -21.24
CA GLU A 35 -36.52 27.81 -20.04
C GLU A 35 -36.20 27.06 -18.73
N GLU A 36 -36.38 25.74 -18.69
CA GLU A 36 -36.08 24.88 -17.53
C GLU A 36 -34.57 24.77 -17.23
N SER A 37 -33.71 24.71 -18.27
CA SER A 37 -32.25 24.71 -18.06
C SER A 37 -31.78 26.06 -17.55
N LEU A 38 -32.46 27.14 -17.96
CA LEU A 38 -32.22 28.49 -17.46
C LEU A 38 -32.60 28.60 -15.98
N GLU A 39 -33.73 28.02 -15.55
CA GLU A 39 -34.14 28.01 -14.13
C GLU A 39 -33.14 27.27 -13.23
N ILE A 40 -32.69 26.08 -13.62
CA ILE A 40 -31.72 25.32 -12.82
C ILE A 40 -30.37 26.06 -12.74
N HIS A 41 -29.93 26.71 -13.82
CA HIS A 41 -28.73 27.54 -13.80
C HIS A 41 -28.91 28.83 -12.98
N LYS A 42 -30.09 29.46 -13.04
CA LYS A 42 -30.46 30.63 -12.23
C LYS A 42 -30.46 30.30 -10.75
N SER A 43 -31.06 29.18 -10.34
CA SER A 43 -31.03 28.74 -8.93
C SER A 43 -29.62 28.36 -8.46
N ARG A 44 -28.77 27.78 -9.32
CA ARG A 44 -27.36 27.53 -8.98
C ARG A 44 -26.58 28.82 -8.73
N ARG A 45 -26.74 29.83 -9.59
CA ARG A 45 -26.09 31.14 -9.42
C ARG A 45 -26.64 31.91 -8.23
N PHE A 46 -27.94 31.82 -8.00
CA PHE A 46 -28.59 32.37 -6.83
C PHE A 46 -27.98 31.76 -5.56
N ALA A 47 -27.84 30.44 -5.48
CA ALA A 47 -27.21 29.79 -4.33
C ALA A 47 -25.75 30.26 -4.12
N LEU A 48 -24.93 30.31 -5.18
CA LEU A 48 -23.53 30.78 -5.09
C LEU A 48 -23.43 32.25 -4.65
N SER A 49 -24.25 33.13 -5.24
CA SER A 49 -24.24 34.56 -4.92
C SER A 49 -24.78 34.84 -3.51
N ASN A 50 -25.77 34.06 -3.06
CA ASN A 50 -26.28 34.16 -1.70
C ASN A 50 -25.26 33.66 -0.67
N ARG A 51 -24.42 32.67 -0.98
CA ARG A 51 -23.38 32.21 -0.06
C ARG A 51 -22.34 33.31 0.22
N GLU A 52 -21.87 34.00 -0.81
CA GLU A 52 -20.94 35.14 -0.65
C GLU A 52 -21.62 36.34 0.03
N PHE A 53 -22.88 36.61 -0.32
CA PHE A 53 -23.70 37.61 0.35
C PHE A 53 -23.91 37.30 1.83
N VAL A 54 -24.14 36.04 2.19
CA VAL A 54 -24.32 35.60 3.59
C VAL A 54 -23.05 35.81 4.39
N TYR A 55 -21.90 35.46 3.82
CA TYR A 55 -20.60 35.66 4.44
C TYR A 55 -20.30 37.14 4.73
N ILE A 56 -20.55 38.02 3.77
CA ILE A 56 -20.28 39.48 3.91
C ILE A 56 -21.34 40.16 4.78
N SER A 57 -22.62 39.84 4.57
CA SER A 57 -23.74 40.48 5.26
C SER A 57 -23.80 40.11 6.73
N ARG A 58 -23.30 38.93 7.13
CA ARG A 58 -23.15 38.58 8.56
C ARG A 58 -22.48 39.70 9.35
N TYR A 59 -21.34 40.20 8.88
CA TYR A 59 -20.58 41.23 9.59
C TYR A 59 -21.37 42.52 9.72
N ILE A 60 -21.99 42.96 8.62
CA ILE A 60 -22.76 44.21 8.55
C ILE A 60 -24.02 44.13 9.45
N TYR A 61 -24.80 43.06 9.36
CA TYR A 61 -26.06 42.93 10.10
C TYR A 61 -25.86 42.56 11.57
N SER A 62 -24.72 41.92 11.91
CA SER A 62 -24.27 41.75 13.29
C SER A 62 -23.89 43.10 13.92
N GLU A 63 -23.16 43.96 13.21
CA GLU A 63 -22.82 45.31 13.69
C GLU A 63 -24.06 46.21 13.87
N LEU A 64 -25.11 45.99 13.06
CA LEU A 64 -26.38 46.71 13.14
C LEU A 64 -27.37 46.14 14.18
N GLY A 65 -27.02 45.04 14.87
CA GLY A 65 -27.88 44.41 15.89
C GLY A 65 -29.17 43.78 15.35
N VAL A 66 -29.25 43.50 14.05
CA VAL A 66 -30.45 42.99 13.35
C VAL A 66 -30.20 41.65 12.64
N ILE A 67 -29.28 40.85 13.18
CA ILE A 67 -28.88 39.54 12.63
C ILE A 67 -30.06 38.56 12.46
N ASN A 68 -31.09 38.67 13.31
CA ASN A 68 -32.28 37.83 13.25
C ASN A 68 -33.17 38.17 12.03
N GLU A 69 -33.37 39.47 11.73
CA GLU A 69 -34.12 39.90 10.53
C GLU A 69 -33.42 39.47 9.24
N PHE A 70 -32.09 39.51 9.24
CA PHE A 70 -31.27 39.00 8.15
C PHE A 70 -31.45 37.49 7.97
N THR A 71 -31.47 36.74 9.07
CA THR A 71 -31.66 35.28 9.07
C THR A 71 -33.03 34.89 8.53
N ASP A 72 -34.09 35.58 8.95
CA ASP A 72 -35.45 35.38 8.44
C ASP A 72 -35.55 35.68 6.94
N TYR A 73 -34.85 36.72 6.48
CA TYR A 73 -34.79 37.05 5.06
C TYR A 73 -34.11 35.95 4.24
N VAL A 74 -32.95 35.45 4.70
CA VAL A 74 -32.23 34.37 4.01
C VAL A 74 -33.04 33.07 4.02
N ASN A 75 -33.68 32.72 5.14
CA ASN A 75 -34.55 31.54 5.22
C ASN A 75 -35.75 31.63 4.27
N ASN A 76 -36.39 32.79 4.15
CA ASN A 76 -37.49 33.00 3.21
C ASN A 76 -37.04 33.01 1.73
N ALA A 77 -35.85 33.54 1.45
CA ALA A 77 -35.25 33.47 0.11
C ALA A 77 -34.94 32.01 -0.27
N ARG A 78 -34.32 31.25 0.63
CA ARG A 78 -34.06 29.81 0.47
C ARG A 78 -35.33 29.01 0.26
N ARG A 79 -36.34 29.18 1.13
CA ARG A 79 -37.64 28.50 1.03
C ARG A 79 -38.28 28.66 -0.35
N ARG A 80 -38.27 29.89 -0.88
CA ARG A 80 -38.83 30.18 -2.21
C ARG A 80 -38.09 29.45 -3.33
N GLU A 81 -36.77 29.35 -3.25
CA GLU A 81 -35.97 28.66 -4.27
C GLU A 81 -36.04 27.13 -4.15
N LEU A 82 -35.98 26.58 -2.94
CA LEU A 82 -36.17 25.15 -2.69
C LEU A 82 -37.55 24.69 -3.18
N LEU A 83 -38.58 25.51 -3.01
CA LEU A 83 -39.92 25.27 -3.54
C LEU A 83 -39.98 25.24 -5.08
N LYS A 84 -39.18 26.06 -5.77
CA LYS A 84 -39.10 26.01 -7.25
C LYS A 84 -38.49 24.70 -7.70
N ILE A 85 -37.38 24.31 -7.06
CA ILE A 85 -36.62 23.09 -7.38
C ILE A 85 -37.44 21.82 -7.07
N SER A 86 -38.21 21.82 -5.97
CA SER A 86 -39.06 20.70 -5.56
C SER A 86 -40.25 20.45 -6.48
N LYS A 87 -40.68 21.44 -7.28
CA LYS A 87 -41.78 21.31 -8.25
C LYS A 87 -41.37 20.72 -9.61
N ILE A 88 -40.07 20.65 -9.92
CA ILE A 88 -39.60 20.13 -11.21
C ILE A 88 -39.86 18.60 -11.32
N PRO A 89 -40.52 18.06 -12.35
CA PRO A 89 -40.82 16.62 -12.45
C PRO A 89 -39.59 15.70 -12.40
N ILE A 90 -39.73 14.48 -11.85
CA ILE A 90 -38.63 13.52 -11.61
C ILE A 90 -38.04 12.96 -12.91
N ASP A 91 -38.90 12.66 -13.89
CA ASP A 91 -38.57 12.18 -15.23
C ASP A 91 -37.62 13.12 -16.00
N ARG A 92 -37.55 14.39 -15.58
CA ARG A 92 -36.68 15.42 -16.16
C ARG A 92 -35.22 15.32 -15.67
N TYR A 93 -34.94 14.55 -14.62
CA TYR A 93 -33.61 14.33 -14.05
C TYR A 93 -32.97 12.99 -14.46
N SER A 94 -33.59 12.27 -15.39
CA SER A 94 -33.21 10.94 -15.91
C SER A 94 -31.82 10.83 -16.57
N THR A 95 -31.01 11.89 -16.56
CA THR A 95 -29.64 11.88 -17.11
C THR A 95 -28.64 12.25 -16.02
N THR A 96 -27.48 11.58 -16.01
CA THR A 96 -26.37 11.80 -15.05
C THR A 96 -25.94 13.26 -14.93
N LYS A 97 -25.95 14.03 -16.04
CA LYS A 97 -25.62 15.47 -16.05
C LYS A 97 -26.62 16.33 -15.28
N ARG A 98 -27.92 15.98 -15.30
CA ARG A 98 -28.98 16.75 -14.64
C ARG A 98 -29.08 16.41 -13.15
N LEU A 99 -28.92 15.15 -12.78
CA LEU A 99 -28.79 14.73 -11.38
C LEU A 99 -27.62 15.45 -10.69
N ALA A 100 -26.46 15.52 -11.33
CA ALA A 100 -25.31 16.21 -10.73
C ALA A 100 -25.45 17.72 -10.64
N LEU A 101 -26.21 18.35 -11.54
CA LEU A 101 -26.56 19.76 -11.46
C LEU A 101 -27.51 20.01 -10.28
N PHE A 102 -28.49 19.12 -10.08
CA PHE A 102 -29.42 19.15 -8.96
C PHE A 102 -28.71 18.95 -7.61
N LEU A 103 -27.86 17.92 -7.49
CA LEU A 103 -27.02 17.68 -6.31
C LEU A 103 -26.13 18.89 -6.00
N SER A 104 -25.51 19.51 -7.00
CA SER A 104 -24.64 20.68 -6.79
C SER A 104 -25.41 21.90 -6.25
N ILE A 105 -26.67 22.09 -6.67
CA ILE A 105 -27.51 23.19 -6.17
C ILE A 105 -27.93 22.91 -4.72
N PHE A 106 -28.34 21.69 -4.43
CA PHE A 106 -28.74 21.29 -3.09
C PHE A 106 -27.57 21.39 -2.09
N THR A 107 -26.36 20.99 -2.49
CA THR A 107 -25.14 21.18 -1.69
C THR A 107 -24.87 22.65 -1.34
N GLU A 108 -25.04 23.59 -2.27
CA GLU A 108 -24.81 25.01 -1.96
C GLU A 108 -25.87 25.57 -1.00
N TYR A 109 -27.12 25.10 -1.06
CA TYR A 109 -28.15 25.48 -0.09
C TYR A 109 -27.87 24.95 1.32
N LEU A 110 -27.32 23.75 1.45
CA LEU A 110 -26.91 23.21 2.75
C LEU A 110 -25.67 23.90 3.32
N LYS A 111 -24.73 24.35 2.49
CA LYS A 111 -23.61 25.18 2.97
C LYS A 111 -24.10 26.51 3.54
N ILE A 112 -25.11 27.12 2.92
CA ILE A 112 -25.76 28.32 3.45
C ILE A 112 -26.43 28.00 4.80
N ASP A 113 -27.02 26.80 4.95
CA ASP A 113 -27.60 26.34 6.20
C ASP A 113 -26.59 26.27 7.34
N THR A 114 -25.47 25.60 7.09
CA THR A 114 -24.35 25.48 8.03
C THR A 114 -23.80 26.85 8.40
N GLU A 115 -23.66 27.75 7.43
CA GLU A 115 -23.17 29.11 7.66
C GLU A 115 -24.13 29.87 8.59
N ILE A 116 -25.45 29.88 8.31
CA ILE A 116 -26.46 30.55 9.17
C ILE A 116 -26.48 29.98 10.58
N LYS A 117 -26.50 28.65 10.72
CA LYS A 117 -26.46 27.95 12.02
C LYS A 117 -25.21 28.28 12.83
N SER A 118 -24.09 28.59 12.19
CA SER A 118 -22.82 28.87 12.88
C SER A 118 -22.80 30.18 13.68
N TYR A 119 -23.74 31.11 13.43
CA TYR A 119 -23.77 32.40 14.11
C TYR A 119 -25.16 32.84 14.58
N VAL A 120 -26.16 31.95 14.53
CA VAL A 120 -27.50 32.18 15.07
C VAL A 120 -27.90 30.98 15.93
N THR A 121 -28.28 31.23 17.19
CA THR A 121 -28.70 30.20 18.16
C THR A 121 -30.15 29.73 17.97
N GLN A 122 -30.88 30.30 17.00
CA GLN A 122 -32.28 29.95 16.74
C GLN A 122 -32.35 28.71 15.84
N PRO A 123 -33.33 27.82 16.07
CA PRO A 123 -33.62 26.72 15.15
C PRO A 123 -34.01 27.30 13.78
N ILE A 124 -33.65 26.60 12.71
CA ILE A 124 -34.09 26.95 11.36
C ILE A 124 -35.62 26.95 11.35
N ASP A 125 -36.21 27.85 10.57
CA ASP A 125 -37.64 27.80 10.26
C ASP A 125 -38.05 26.35 9.91
N PRO A 126 -38.97 25.72 10.68
CA PRO A 126 -39.43 24.35 10.44
C PRO A 126 -39.94 24.11 9.01
N ALA A 127 -40.40 25.16 8.33
CA ALA A 127 -40.81 25.07 6.93
C ALA A 127 -39.63 24.76 5.99
N VAL A 128 -38.42 25.25 6.28
CA VAL A 128 -37.21 24.95 5.49
C VAL A 128 -36.77 23.50 5.71
N GLU A 129 -36.82 23.01 6.95
CA GLU A 129 -36.52 21.60 7.28
C GLU A 129 -37.47 20.63 6.58
N GLU A 130 -38.75 20.98 6.45
CA GLU A 130 -39.73 20.21 5.67
C GLU A 130 -39.33 20.12 4.18
N TYR A 131 -38.86 21.23 3.59
CA TYR A 131 -38.41 21.23 2.18
C TYR A 131 -37.12 20.44 1.97
N ASP A 132 -36.19 20.46 2.91
CA ASP A 132 -34.97 19.65 2.84
C ASP A 132 -35.31 18.15 2.87
N ALA A 133 -36.28 17.74 3.70
CA ALA A 133 -36.79 16.36 3.72
C ALA A 133 -37.52 15.98 2.40
N VAL A 134 -38.31 16.89 1.82
CA VAL A 134 -38.98 16.68 0.53
C VAL A 134 -37.96 16.55 -0.61
N ILE A 135 -36.91 17.38 -0.60
CA ILE A 135 -35.85 17.32 -1.62
C ILE A 135 -35.00 16.07 -1.44
N GLY A 136 -34.66 15.66 -0.21
CA GLY A 136 -33.97 14.40 0.07
C GLY A 136 -34.68 13.19 -0.53
N LYS A 137 -35.99 13.03 -0.25
CA LYS A 137 -36.84 11.98 -0.85
C LYS A 137 -36.89 12.04 -2.38
N LYS A 138 -36.82 13.26 -2.94
CA LYS A 138 -36.81 13.46 -4.38
C LYS A 138 -35.49 13.04 -5.01
N ILE A 139 -34.34 13.30 -4.36
CA ILE A 139 -33.03 12.81 -4.79
C ILE A 139 -33.01 11.29 -4.82
N GLU A 140 -33.51 10.66 -3.76
CA GLU A 140 -33.64 9.20 -3.68
C GLU A 140 -34.47 8.65 -4.84
N SER A 141 -35.64 9.26 -5.09
CA SER A 141 -36.52 8.84 -6.17
C SER A 141 -35.91 9.05 -7.56
N ILE A 142 -35.15 10.13 -7.78
CA ILE A 142 -34.43 10.37 -9.05
C ILE A 142 -33.39 9.27 -9.25
N ILE A 143 -32.57 8.98 -8.23
CA ILE A 143 -31.50 7.99 -8.36
C ILE A 143 -32.05 6.58 -8.57
N THR A 144 -33.16 6.25 -7.90
CA THR A 144 -33.86 4.96 -8.06
C THR A 144 -34.49 4.82 -9.46
N SER A 145 -34.78 5.93 -10.14
CA SER A 145 -35.41 5.93 -11.47
C SER A 145 -34.42 5.83 -12.64
N ILE A 146 -33.10 5.95 -12.39
CA ILE A 146 -32.08 5.83 -13.43
C ILE A 146 -31.64 4.37 -13.53
N PRO A 147 -31.64 3.74 -14.73
CA PRO A 147 -31.11 2.41 -14.92
C PRO A 147 -29.67 2.28 -14.41
N GLU A 148 -29.34 1.13 -13.81
CA GLU A 148 -28.04 0.89 -13.16
C GLU A 148 -26.85 1.08 -14.11
N GLU A 149 -27.06 0.75 -15.39
CA GLU A 149 -26.07 0.82 -16.46
C GLU A 149 -25.74 2.26 -16.90
N ASP A 150 -26.67 3.19 -16.68
CA ASP A 150 -26.54 4.61 -17.04
C ASP A 150 -25.96 5.46 -15.89
N LEU A 151 -25.75 4.87 -14.71
CA LEU A 151 -25.24 5.57 -13.53
C LEU A 151 -23.71 5.62 -13.53
N ASP A 152 -23.16 6.83 -13.70
CA ASP A 152 -21.75 7.11 -13.42
C ASP A 152 -21.54 7.21 -11.89
N TYR A 153 -21.35 6.05 -11.27
CA TYR A 153 -21.19 5.92 -9.82
C TYR A 153 -20.00 6.71 -9.27
N GLU A 154 -18.90 6.81 -10.02
CA GLU A 154 -17.72 7.54 -9.59
C GLU A 154 -18.00 9.05 -9.54
N TYR A 155 -18.68 9.58 -10.57
CA TYR A 155 -19.09 10.98 -10.62
C TYR A 155 -20.16 11.33 -9.58
N ILE A 156 -21.15 10.45 -9.39
CA ILE A 156 -22.21 10.60 -8.38
C ILE A 156 -21.60 10.56 -6.97
N PHE A 157 -20.72 9.59 -6.71
CA PHE A 157 -19.97 9.48 -5.47
C PHE A 157 -19.21 10.77 -5.16
N LYS A 158 -18.44 11.30 -6.12
CA LYS A 158 -17.72 12.57 -5.97
C LYS A 158 -18.63 13.75 -5.62
N LYS A 159 -19.86 13.78 -6.15
CA LYS A 159 -20.84 14.85 -5.89
C LYS A 159 -21.54 14.70 -4.54
N ILE A 160 -21.91 13.48 -4.15
CA ILE A 160 -22.54 13.21 -2.86
C ILE A 160 -21.51 13.29 -1.71
N ARG A 161 -20.23 12.97 -1.95
CA ARG A 161 -19.13 13.17 -0.99
C ARG A 161 -18.97 14.64 -0.59
N ILE A 162 -18.97 15.57 -1.56
CA ILE A 162 -18.90 17.02 -1.29
C ILE A 162 -20.12 17.48 -0.48
N PHE A 163 -21.26 16.82 -0.66
CA PHE A 163 -22.51 17.10 0.05
C PHE A 163 -22.44 16.65 1.53
N PHE A 164 -22.02 15.42 1.83
CA PHE A 164 -21.96 14.93 3.22
C PHE A 164 -20.83 15.55 4.07
N VAL A 165 -19.65 15.80 3.48
CA VAL A 165 -18.55 16.51 4.17
C VAL A 165 -18.99 17.91 4.63
N SER A 166 -19.95 18.54 3.95
CA SER A 166 -20.52 19.83 4.36
C SER A 166 -21.62 19.76 5.43
N ILE A 167 -22.13 18.56 5.76
CA ILE A 167 -23.31 18.33 6.65
C ILE A 167 -22.94 17.67 7.98
N GLN A 168 -21.75 17.08 8.12
CA GLN A 168 -21.30 16.41 9.36
C GLN A 168 -21.36 17.28 10.63
N SER A 169 -21.62 18.58 10.52
CA SER A 169 -21.99 19.45 11.62
C SER A 169 -23.52 19.53 11.87
N HIS A 170 -24.20 18.44 12.25
CA HIS A 170 -25.41 18.46 13.15
C HIS A 170 -26.81 17.96 12.67
N GLN A 171 -26.98 16.98 11.77
CA GLN A 171 -28.31 16.33 11.60
C GLN A 171 -28.25 14.81 11.27
N ASP A 172 -28.63 13.96 12.23
CA ASP A 172 -28.52 12.48 12.11
C ASP A 172 -29.78 11.75 11.59
N ALA A 173 -30.97 12.36 11.62
CA ALA A 173 -32.21 11.60 11.39
C ALA A 173 -32.73 11.58 9.94
N HIS A 174 -32.37 12.56 9.10
CA HIS A 174 -33.03 12.77 7.79
C HIS A 174 -32.27 12.20 6.58
N PHE A 175 -31.05 11.67 6.75
CA PHE A 175 -30.15 11.34 5.63
C PHE A 175 -29.75 9.87 5.51
N LYS A 176 -30.34 8.98 6.32
CA LYS A 176 -29.99 7.54 6.35
C LYS A 176 -30.00 6.87 4.96
N SER A 177 -31.01 7.18 4.14
CA SER A 177 -31.19 6.70 2.77
C SER A 177 -30.14 7.22 1.78
N LEU A 178 -29.67 8.46 1.94
CA LEU A 178 -28.58 9.01 1.11
C LEU A 178 -27.21 8.47 1.52
N SER A 179 -27.00 8.18 2.81
CA SER A 179 -25.81 7.47 3.30
C SER A 179 -25.78 6.04 2.73
N GLU A 180 -26.89 5.30 2.77
CA GLU A 180 -27.00 3.96 2.16
C GLU A 180 -26.65 3.96 0.66
N MET A 181 -27.06 5.00 -0.06
CA MET A 181 -26.75 5.16 -1.48
C MET A 181 -25.28 5.49 -1.76
N LEU A 182 -24.63 6.28 -0.90
CA LEU A 182 -23.18 6.50 -0.93
C LEU A 182 -22.41 5.19 -0.72
N ILE A 183 -22.84 4.40 0.25
CA ILE A 183 -22.23 3.09 0.55
C ILE A 183 -22.32 2.18 -0.68
N GLN A 184 -23.49 2.10 -1.30
CA GLN A 184 -23.68 1.31 -2.51
C GLN A 184 -22.85 1.83 -3.70
N ALA A 185 -22.72 3.15 -3.85
CA ALA A 185 -21.90 3.76 -4.90
C ALA A 185 -20.40 3.51 -4.67
N ALA A 186 -19.91 3.70 -3.44
CA ALA A 186 -18.53 3.39 -3.04
C ALA A 186 -18.23 1.91 -3.26
N TYR A 187 -19.14 1.02 -2.82
CA TYR A 187 -19.04 -0.41 -3.03
C TYR A 187 -18.89 -0.77 -4.52
N LYS A 188 -19.74 -0.20 -5.39
CA LYS A 188 -19.67 -0.44 -6.84
C LYS A 188 -18.37 0.07 -7.45
N CYS A 189 -17.88 1.24 -7.04
CA CYS A 189 -16.61 1.78 -7.51
C CYS A 189 -15.44 0.86 -7.10
N ILE A 190 -15.38 0.45 -5.83
CA ILE A 190 -14.36 -0.45 -5.30
C ILE A 190 -14.42 -1.80 -6.01
N ASN A 191 -15.62 -2.36 -6.21
CA ASN A 191 -15.79 -3.64 -6.91
C ASN A 191 -15.34 -3.58 -8.37
N ASN A 192 -15.61 -2.46 -9.06
CA ASN A 192 -15.16 -2.25 -10.43
C ASN A 192 -13.63 -2.10 -10.51
N ASP A 193 -13.00 -1.33 -9.63
CA ASP A 193 -11.54 -1.22 -9.59
C ASP A 193 -10.88 -2.55 -9.18
N ALA A 194 -11.48 -3.32 -8.27
CA ALA A 194 -11.01 -4.66 -7.92
C ALA A 194 -11.01 -5.58 -9.16
N SER A 195 -12.09 -5.56 -9.94
CA SER A 195 -12.20 -6.35 -11.18
C SER A 195 -11.16 -5.92 -12.24
N GLN A 196 -10.91 -4.61 -12.37
CA GLN A 196 -9.88 -4.09 -13.28
C GLN A 196 -8.47 -4.45 -12.80
N SER A 197 -8.22 -4.32 -11.49
CA SER A 197 -6.96 -4.68 -10.84
C SER A 197 -6.67 -6.17 -11.02
N GLU A 198 -7.66 -7.04 -10.87
CA GLU A 198 -7.51 -8.48 -11.11
C GLU A 198 -7.07 -8.76 -12.57
N ASN A 199 -7.68 -8.07 -13.55
CA ASN A 199 -7.29 -8.21 -14.95
C ASN A 199 -5.88 -7.68 -15.23
N ARG A 200 -5.49 -6.56 -14.61
CA ARG A 200 -4.13 -6.02 -14.71
C ARG A 200 -3.12 -6.97 -14.08
N LEU A 201 -3.41 -7.51 -12.90
CA LEU A 201 -2.58 -8.52 -12.24
C LEU A 201 -2.38 -9.74 -13.14
N LYS A 202 -3.45 -10.29 -13.74
CA LYS A 202 -3.34 -11.40 -14.70
C LYS A 202 -2.45 -11.04 -15.90
N SER A 203 -2.55 -9.81 -16.40
CA SER A 203 -1.69 -9.33 -17.48
C SER A 203 -0.22 -9.24 -17.06
N ILE A 204 0.07 -8.65 -15.89
CA ILE A 204 1.42 -8.52 -15.32
C ILE A 204 2.05 -9.91 -15.14
N ILE A 205 1.29 -10.86 -14.59
CA ILE A 205 1.75 -12.23 -14.35
C ILE A 205 2.05 -12.97 -15.66
N ALA A 206 1.35 -12.65 -16.74
CA ALA A 206 1.58 -13.25 -18.05
C ALA A 206 2.76 -12.61 -18.82
N GLU A 207 3.35 -11.53 -18.32
CA GLU A 207 4.50 -10.90 -18.97
C GLU A 207 5.75 -11.78 -18.90
N LYS A 208 6.55 -11.75 -19.97
CA LYS A 208 7.86 -12.41 -20.00
C LYS A 208 8.92 -11.53 -19.35
N ARG A 209 8.90 -11.43 -18.02
CA ARG A 209 9.86 -10.67 -17.20
C ARG A 209 10.43 -11.57 -16.09
N PRO A 210 11.59 -11.20 -15.49
CA PRO A 210 12.12 -11.89 -14.31
C PRO A 210 11.08 -11.95 -13.18
N ALA A 211 11.02 -13.03 -12.41
CA ALA A 211 9.99 -13.22 -11.40
C ALA A 211 10.02 -12.13 -10.31
N LYS A 212 11.21 -11.59 -10.00
CA LYS A 212 11.38 -10.44 -9.09
C LYS A 212 10.60 -9.20 -9.55
N ASP A 213 10.66 -8.90 -10.84
CA ASP A 213 10.00 -7.72 -11.41
C ASP A 213 8.47 -7.92 -11.43
N ILE A 214 8.02 -9.15 -11.70
CA ILE A 214 6.61 -9.52 -11.63
C ILE A 214 6.07 -9.37 -10.21
N LEU A 215 6.78 -9.90 -9.20
CA LEU A 215 6.39 -9.76 -7.79
C LEU A 215 6.32 -8.29 -7.37
N PHE A 216 7.29 -7.47 -7.77
CA PHE A 216 7.27 -6.03 -7.49
C PHE A 216 6.04 -5.36 -8.11
N ALA A 217 5.77 -5.62 -9.39
CA ALA A 217 4.63 -5.04 -10.09
C ALA A 217 3.28 -5.49 -9.51
N VAL A 218 3.16 -6.77 -9.15
CA VAL A 218 1.98 -7.35 -8.48
C VAL A 218 1.76 -6.69 -7.12
N SER A 219 2.81 -6.57 -6.29
CA SER A 219 2.72 -5.88 -5.00
C SER A 219 2.28 -4.43 -5.18
N SER A 220 2.85 -3.73 -6.16
CA SER A 220 2.51 -2.35 -6.48
C SER A 220 1.04 -2.18 -6.86
N GLU A 221 0.48 -3.08 -7.66
CA GLU A 221 -0.92 -3.00 -8.09
C GLU A 221 -1.89 -3.28 -6.92
N ILE A 222 -1.57 -4.24 -6.05
CA ILE A 222 -2.37 -4.51 -4.84
C ILE A 222 -2.34 -3.30 -3.90
N ARG A 223 -1.15 -2.70 -3.68
CA ARG A 223 -1.00 -1.49 -2.87
C ARG A 223 -1.77 -0.30 -3.47
N ARG A 224 -1.73 -0.13 -4.80
CA ARG A 224 -2.50 0.90 -5.51
C ARG A 224 -3.99 0.75 -5.20
N PHE A 225 -4.55 -0.44 -5.43
CA PHE A 225 -5.96 -0.72 -5.17
C PHE A 225 -6.34 -0.42 -3.73
N PHE A 226 -5.56 -0.90 -2.75
CA PHE A 226 -5.87 -0.69 -1.33
C PHE A 226 -5.88 0.79 -0.97
N ARG A 227 -4.83 1.53 -1.35
CA ARG A 227 -4.70 2.96 -1.07
C ARG A 227 -5.81 3.78 -1.72
N GLU A 228 -6.11 3.54 -3.00
CA GLU A 228 -7.15 4.29 -3.72
C GLU A 228 -8.54 4.00 -3.13
N SER A 229 -8.80 2.75 -2.75
CA SER A 229 -10.05 2.37 -2.08
C SER A 229 -10.17 2.99 -0.68
N LYS A 230 -9.09 2.99 0.11
CA LYS A 230 -9.08 3.64 1.44
C LYS A 230 -9.28 5.15 1.35
N GLN A 231 -8.58 5.81 0.42
CA GLN A 231 -8.74 7.25 0.18
C GLN A 231 -10.17 7.60 -0.26
N MET A 232 -10.82 6.73 -1.04
CA MET A 232 -12.20 6.91 -1.45
C MET A 232 -13.15 6.95 -0.24
N VAL A 233 -12.96 6.02 0.71
CA VAL A 233 -13.87 5.80 1.84
C VAL A 233 -13.60 6.73 3.04
N HIS A 234 -12.35 7.11 3.27
CA HIS A 234 -11.96 7.96 4.41
C HIS A 234 -12.73 9.29 4.49
N ASP A 235 -13.07 9.85 3.34
CA ASP A 235 -13.82 11.10 3.25
C ASP A 235 -15.31 10.97 3.67
N ILE A 236 -15.74 9.79 4.14
CA ILE A 236 -17.11 9.44 4.53
C ILE A 236 -17.07 8.78 5.92
N GLU A 237 -16.66 9.54 6.95
CA GLU A 237 -16.38 9.03 8.31
C GLU A 237 -17.51 8.18 8.91
N GLN A 238 -18.77 8.41 8.52
CA GLN A 238 -19.94 7.65 9.01
C GLN A 238 -19.94 6.17 8.61
N VAL A 239 -19.19 5.77 7.57
CA VAL A 239 -19.25 4.40 7.03
C VAL A 239 -17.87 3.78 6.78
N GLU A 240 -16.82 4.45 7.23
CA GLU A 240 -15.45 3.99 7.01
C GLU A 240 -15.21 2.57 7.55
N ASN A 241 -15.75 2.27 8.73
CA ASN A 241 -15.61 0.96 9.36
C ASN A 241 -16.32 -0.17 8.60
N GLU A 242 -17.47 0.09 7.95
CA GLU A 242 -18.21 -0.97 7.21
C GLU A 242 -17.56 -1.26 5.86
N LEU A 243 -16.98 -0.24 5.23
CA LEU A 243 -16.33 -0.37 3.94
C LEU A 243 -14.88 -0.87 4.05
N ASP A 244 -14.20 -0.67 5.19
CA ASP A 244 -12.87 -1.24 5.44
C ASP A 244 -12.84 -2.77 5.34
N ASP A 245 -13.87 -3.45 5.85
CA ASP A 245 -14.01 -4.90 5.73
C ASP A 245 -14.15 -5.35 4.28
N ILE A 246 -14.85 -4.56 3.48
CA ILE A 246 -15.05 -4.81 2.06
C ILE A 246 -13.75 -4.59 1.29
N ILE A 247 -13.02 -3.51 1.57
CA ILE A 247 -11.72 -3.22 0.97
C ILE A 247 -10.73 -4.33 1.28
N LEU A 248 -10.65 -4.77 2.55
CA LEU A 248 -9.78 -5.88 2.95
C LEU A 248 -10.17 -7.19 2.25
N LYS A 249 -11.47 -7.47 2.09
CA LYS A 249 -11.95 -8.65 1.37
C LYS A 249 -11.56 -8.65 -0.11
N PHE A 250 -11.70 -7.51 -0.80
CA PHE A 250 -11.25 -7.38 -2.20
C PHE A 250 -9.73 -7.48 -2.30
N THR A 251 -9.00 -6.84 -1.39
CA THR A 251 -7.53 -6.93 -1.32
C THR A 251 -7.08 -8.37 -1.15
N ASN A 252 -7.71 -9.13 -0.25
CA ASN A 252 -7.43 -10.55 -0.08
C ASN A 252 -7.70 -11.36 -1.38
N THR A 253 -8.76 -11.00 -2.11
CA THR A 253 -9.09 -11.64 -3.40
C THR A 253 -8.00 -11.38 -4.45
N LEU A 254 -7.43 -10.17 -4.47
CA LEU A 254 -6.30 -9.83 -5.34
C LEU A 254 -5.01 -10.57 -4.92
N VAL A 255 -4.75 -10.68 -3.60
CA VAL A 255 -3.60 -11.44 -3.07
C VAL A 255 -3.66 -12.91 -3.46
N ARG A 256 -4.84 -13.50 -3.61
CA ARG A 256 -4.99 -14.89 -4.09
C ARG A 256 -4.32 -15.13 -5.46
N CYS A 257 -4.21 -14.11 -6.30
CA CYS A 257 -3.53 -14.22 -7.60
C CYS A 257 -2.01 -14.32 -7.48
N VAL A 258 -1.43 -14.11 -6.29
CA VAL A 258 0.02 -14.07 -6.05
C VAL A 258 0.63 -15.45 -5.90
N SER A 259 -0.10 -16.45 -5.35
CA SER A 259 0.49 -17.77 -5.04
C SER A 259 1.22 -18.45 -6.21
N PRO A 260 0.71 -18.45 -7.46
CA PRO A 260 1.45 -19.02 -8.59
C PRO A 260 2.77 -18.29 -8.88
N VAL A 261 2.81 -16.97 -8.66
CA VAL A 261 3.99 -16.13 -8.86
C VAL A 261 5.05 -16.45 -7.82
N ILE A 262 4.66 -16.66 -6.57
CA ILE A 262 5.56 -17.04 -5.47
C ILE A 262 6.23 -18.37 -5.77
N GLN A 263 5.47 -19.36 -6.25
CA GLN A 263 6.02 -20.66 -6.63
C GLN A 263 7.01 -20.53 -7.80
N SER A 264 6.65 -19.77 -8.85
CA SER A 264 7.54 -19.53 -9.99
C SER A 264 8.81 -18.77 -9.58
N ALA A 265 8.69 -17.76 -8.71
CA ALA A 265 9.83 -16.99 -8.22
C ALA A 265 10.76 -17.82 -7.35
N ALA A 266 10.21 -18.73 -6.53
CA ALA A 266 10.99 -19.66 -5.73
C ALA A 266 11.85 -20.61 -6.58
N GLU A 267 11.38 -21.01 -7.76
CA GLU A 267 12.14 -21.83 -8.70
C GLU A 267 13.35 -21.09 -9.27
N GLU A 268 13.23 -19.78 -9.51
CA GLU A 268 14.34 -18.91 -9.89
C GLU A 268 15.30 -18.65 -8.72
N GLY A 269 14.76 -18.40 -7.52
CA GLY A 269 15.52 -18.28 -6.28
C GLY A 269 14.66 -17.99 -5.05
N ALA A 270 14.78 -18.81 -4.00
CA ALA A 270 13.96 -18.69 -2.80
C ALA A 270 14.15 -17.36 -2.03
N LEU A 271 15.28 -16.65 -2.17
CA LEU A 271 15.43 -15.31 -1.61
C LEU A 271 14.60 -14.25 -2.31
N ILE A 272 14.19 -14.47 -3.57
CA ILE A 272 13.43 -13.47 -4.35
C ILE A 272 12.07 -13.20 -3.71
N ILE A 273 11.49 -14.21 -3.04
CA ILE A 273 10.20 -14.12 -2.38
C ILE A 273 10.30 -13.65 -0.92
N GLU A 274 11.50 -13.49 -0.38
CA GLU A 274 11.70 -13.12 1.02
C GLU A 274 11.10 -11.74 1.30
N GLY A 275 10.26 -11.67 2.31
CA GLY A 275 9.68 -10.41 2.78
C GLY A 275 8.50 -9.90 1.95
N PHE A 276 8.13 -10.54 0.83
CA PHE A 276 7.03 -10.06 -0.01
C PHE A 276 5.72 -9.89 0.77
N ALA A 277 5.27 -10.93 1.47
CA ALA A 277 4.00 -10.87 2.22
C ALA A 277 4.08 -9.89 3.39
N SER A 278 5.24 -9.81 4.06
CA SER A 278 5.46 -8.91 5.19
C SER A 278 5.47 -7.45 4.75
N ASP A 279 6.12 -7.13 3.64
CA ASP A 279 6.16 -5.77 3.06
C ASP A 279 4.79 -5.31 2.59
N LEU A 280 4.01 -6.22 1.99
CA LEU A 280 2.64 -5.93 1.57
C LEU A 280 1.74 -5.68 2.79
N LEU A 281 1.86 -6.49 3.84
CA LEU A 281 1.13 -6.29 5.09
C LEU A 281 1.49 -4.97 5.76
N GLU A 282 2.78 -4.64 5.82
CA GLU A 282 3.24 -3.39 6.42
C GLU A 282 2.73 -2.18 5.64
N SER A 283 2.72 -2.24 4.30
CA SER A 283 2.11 -1.19 3.48
C SER A 283 0.62 -1.00 3.77
N ILE A 284 -0.13 -2.10 3.96
CA ILE A 284 -1.55 -2.04 4.33
C ILE A 284 -1.73 -1.44 5.73
N LYS A 285 -0.91 -1.85 6.70
CA LYS A 285 -0.94 -1.29 8.06
C LYS A 285 -0.67 0.21 8.08
N GLN A 286 0.38 0.66 7.39
CA GLN A 286 0.72 2.07 7.31
C GLN A 286 -0.41 2.89 6.68
N GLU A 287 -1.03 2.36 5.63
CA GLU A 287 -2.15 3.03 4.98
C GLU A 287 -3.40 3.10 5.89
N LEU A 288 -3.68 2.07 6.69
CA LEU A 288 -4.72 2.13 7.71
C LEU A 288 -4.41 3.20 8.78
N ILE A 289 -3.16 3.23 9.28
CA ILE A 289 -2.70 4.21 10.28
C ILE A 289 -2.84 5.64 9.76
N ASN A 290 -2.46 5.90 8.50
CA ASN A 290 -2.61 7.20 7.85
C ASN A 290 -4.07 7.68 7.84
N HIS A 291 -5.01 6.75 7.74
CA HIS A 291 -6.44 6.99 7.75
C HIS A 291 -7.07 6.86 9.16
N LYS A 292 -6.26 6.96 10.23
CA LYS A 292 -6.69 6.87 11.64
C LYS A 292 -7.37 5.55 12.03
N CYS A 293 -7.20 4.50 11.23
CA CYS A 293 -7.64 3.15 11.53
C CYS A 293 -6.43 2.34 12.01
N SER A 294 -6.55 1.66 13.15
CA SER A 294 -5.51 0.71 13.57
C SER A 294 -6.13 -0.64 13.84
N LEU A 295 -5.72 -1.63 13.06
CA LEU A 295 -6.05 -3.02 13.31
C LEU A 295 -4.79 -3.74 13.79
N PRO A 296 -4.86 -4.49 14.90
CA PRO A 296 -3.75 -5.33 15.31
C PRO A 296 -3.49 -6.43 14.27
N GLU A 297 -2.25 -6.90 14.20
CA GLU A 297 -1.76 -7.76 13.11
C GLU A 297 -2.52 -9.10 12.99
N ASP A 298 -2.92 -9.67 14.11
CA ASP A 298 -3.74 -10.88 14.19
C ASP A 298 -5.12 -10.67 13.53
N VAL A 299 -5.75 -9.52 13.76
CA VAL A 299 -7.01 -9.13 13.11
C VAL A 299 -6.82 -8.95 11.61
N LEU A 300 -5.71 -8.34 11.19
CA LEU A 300 -5.40 -8.17 9.78
C LEU A 300 -5.20 -9.50 9.05
N TYR A 301 -4.48 -10.45 9.63
CA TYR A 301 -4.36 -11.79 9.03
C TYR A 301 -5.68 -12.56 9.01
N ASN A 302 -6.58 -12.34 9.98
CA ASN A 302 -7.92 -12.92 9.93
C ASN A 302 -8.74 -12.34 8.76
N LYS A 303 -8.54 -11.07 8.42
CA LYS A 303 -9.20 -10.40 7.28
C LYS A 303 -8.47 -10.61 5.94
N LEU A 304 -7.19 -10.97 5.97
CA LEU A 304 -6.32 -11.24 4.82
C LEU A 304 -5.75 -12.67 4.86
N PRO A 305 -6.58 -13.72 4.88
CA PRO A 305 -6.13 -15.11 5.05
C PRO A 305 -5.23 -15.59 3.91
N ASP A 306 -5.38 -15.10 2.68
CA ASP A 306 -4.50 -15.50 1.57
C ASP A 306 -3.13 -14.82 1.65
N LEU A 307 -3.03 -13.64 2.28
CA LEU A 307 -1.74 -13.03 2.62
C LEU A 307 -1.03 -13.83 3.70
N LYS A 308 -1.77 -14.31 4.71
CA LYS A 308 -1.24 -15.24 5.73
C LYS A 308 -0.68 -16.51 5.10
N LYS A 309 -1.45 -17.16 4.21
CA LYS A 309 -1.00 -18.34 3.47
C LYS A 309 0.23 -18.06 2.63
N THR A 310 0.30 -16.89 1.99
CA THR A 310 1.47 -16.49 1.19
C THR A 310 2.71 -16.38 2.06
N LYS A 311 2.61 -15.74 3.24
CA LYS A 311 3.69 -15.67 4.23
C LYS A 311 4.13 -17.07 4.70
N GLU A 312 3.18 -17.95 5.00
CA GLU A 312 3.48 -19.33 5.40
C GLU A 312 4.18 -20.11 4.27
N GLN A 313 3.77 -19.91 3.01
CA GLN A 313 4.41 -20.50 1.83
C GLN A 313 5.84 -19.98 1.64
N GLU A 314 6.07 -18.67 1.74
CA GLU A 314 7.41 -18.06 1.69
C GLU A 314 8.33 -18.69 2.73
N CYS A 315 7.91 -18.71 4.00
CA CYS A 315 8.68 -19.30 5.08
C CYS A 315 9.00 -20.78 4.83
N ALA A 316 8.02 -21.57 4.39
CA ALA A 316 8.21 -23.00 4.14
C ALA A 316 9.20 -23.28 3.01
N ILE A 317 9.16 -22.47 1.94
CA ILE A 317 10.08 -22.59 0.79
C ILE A 317 11.51 -22.25 1.21
N ILE A 318 11.69 -21.15 1.95
CA ILE A 318 13.01 -20.72 2.44
C ILE A 318 13.59 -21.77 3.39
N GLN A 319 12.81 -22.20 4.38
CA GLN A 319 13.24 -23.23 5.34
C GLN A 319 13.63 -24.53 4.66
N ARG A 320 12.82 -25.02 3.71
CA ARG A 320 13.15 -26.24 2.96
C ARG A 320 14.46 -26.09 2.17
N THR A 321 14.68 -24.92 1.57
CA THR A 321 15.90 -24.64 0.80
C THR A 321 17.14 -24.65 1.71
N GLU A 322 17.05 -24.02 2.87
CA GLU A 322 18.11 -24.01 3.89
C GLU A 322 18.37 -25.40 4.51
N GLU A 323 17.33 -26.19 4.73
CA GLU A 323 17.46 -27.58 5.21
C GLU A 323 18.17 -28.48 4.19
N ASP A 324 17.84 -28.34 2.90
CA ASP A 324 18.46 -29.13 1.85
C ASP A 324 19.94 -28.75 1.67
N LEU A 325 20.29 -27.46 1.79
CA LEU A 325 21.68 -27.00 1.89
C LEU A 325 22.37 -27.64 3.11
N SER A 326 21.75 -27.56 4.28
CA SER A 326 22.28 -28.10 5.53
C SER A 326 22.57 -29.59 5.45
N LYS A 327 21.68 -30.38 4.81
CA LYS A 327 21.89 -31.82 4.59
C LYS A 327 23.10 -32.09 3.69
N GLN A 328 23.23 -31.34 2.58
CA GLN A 328 24.35 -31.50 1.66
C GLN A 328 25.68 -31.14 2.34
N MET A 329 25.73 -30.01 3.05
CA MET A 329 26.92 -29.58 3.80
C MET A 329 27.27 -30.50 4.95
N LYS A 330 26.27 -31.01 5.68
CA LYS A 330 26.48 -32.00 6.74
C LYS A 330 27.08 -33.30 6.20
N SER A 331 26.61 -33.78 5.06
CA SER A 331 27.19 -34.96 4.41
C SER A 331 28.68 -34.77 4.09
N ILE A 332 29.10 -33.57 3.68
CA ILE A 332 30.50 -33.26 3.39
C ILE A 332 31.32 -33.19 4.69
N THR A 333 30.83 -32.45 5.69
CA THR A 333 31.53 -32.31 6.98
C THR A 333 31.69 -33.65 7.70
N ASP A 334 30.69 -34.54 7.66
CA ASP A 334 30.80 -35.88 8.24
C ASP A 334 31.83 -36.76 7.51
N GLN A 335 31.98 -36.59 6.20
CA GLN A 335 33.03 -37.28 5.43
C GLN A 335 34.41 -36.76 5.81
N ILE A 336 34.59 -35.44 5.89
CA ILE A 336 35.84 -34.81 6.34
C ILE A 336 36.25 -35.32 7.72
N LYS A 337 35.35 -35.29 8.71
CA LYS A 337 35.62 -35.77 10.08
C LYS A 337 36.07 -37.23 10.12
N LYS A 338 35.46 -38.09 9.31
CA LYS A 338 35.85 -39.50 9.24
C LYS A 338 37.28 -39.64 8.72
N THR A 339 37.63 -38.91 7.66
CA THR A 339 38.97 -38.94 7.09
C THR A 339 40.04 -38.44 8.06
N ILE A 340 39.78 -37.33 8.77
CA ILE A 340 40.69 -36.78 9.80
C ILE A 340 41.03 -37.84 10.86
N LYS A 341 40.01 -38.55 11.37
CA LYS A 341 40.18 -39.58 12.43
C LYS A 341 40.98 -40.81 11.98
N SER A 342 41.10 -41.06 10.67
CA SER A 342 41.74 -42.25 10.11
C SER A 342 42.98 -41.92 9.27
N ILE A 343 43.60 -40.76 9.48
CA ILE A 343 44.71 -40.32 8.65
C ILE A 343 45.98 -41.15 8.93
N THR A 344 46.61 -41.59 7.85
CA THR A 344 47.91 -42.27 7.81
C THR A 344 48.70 -41.66 6.65
N PRO A 345 50.02 -41.89 6.52
CA PRO A 345 50.80 -41.35 5.38
C PRO A 345 50.27 -41.76 3.98
N ARG A 346 49.44 -42.82 3.89
CA ARG A 346 48.83 -43.27 2.63
C ARG A 346 47.43 -42.73 2.40
N THR A 347 46.83 -42.08 3.39
CA THR A 347 45.47 -41.54 3.29
C THR A 347 45.45 -40.33 2.38
N GLU A 348 44.54 -40.31 1.40
CA GLU A 348 44.28 -39.14 0.57
C GLU A 348 43.57 -38.06 1.39
N VAL A 349 44.09 -36.83 1.35
CA VAL A 349 43.54 -35.69 2.08
C VAL A 349 42.66 -34.90 1.13
N SER A 350 41.41 -34.63 1.53
CA SER A 350 40.52 -33.76 0.78
C SER A 350 39.47 -33.08 1.66
N LEU A 351 39.21 -31.81 1.38
CA LEU A 351 38.08 -31.02 1.88
C LEU A 351 36.83 -31.16 1.00
N TYR A 352 36.90 -32.00 -0.04
CA TYR A 352 35.90 -32.10 -1.09
C TYR A 352 35.60 -30.73 -1.73
N SER A 353 36.65 -29.94 -1.95
CA SER A 353 36.60 -28.53 -2.38
C SER A 353 35.71 -28.30 -3.60
N ASP A 354 35.81 -29.15 -4.63
CA ASP A 354 34.96 -29.12 -5.83
C ASP A 354 33.48 -29.35 -5.53
N ARG A 355 33.17 -30.20 -4.54
CA ARG A 355 31.79 -30.47 -4.13
C ARG A 355 31.25 -29.29 -3.33
N VAL A 356 32.04 -28.76 -2.40
CA VAL A 356 31.67 -27.58 -1.61
C VAL A 356 31.44 -26.38 -2.53
N SER A 357 32.35 -26.08 -3.47
CA SER A 357 32.18 -24.96 -4.42
C SER A 357 30.89 -25.09 -5.21
N ARG A 358 30.61 -26.28 -5.77
CA ARG A 358 29.38 -26.55 -6.52
C ARG A 358 28.13 -26.35 -5.67
N VAL A 359 28.12 -26.80 -4.41
CA VAL A 359 26.97 -26.59 -3.52
C VAL A 359 26.82 -25.10 -3.21
N LEU A 360 27.88 -24.38 -2.85
CA LEU A 360 27.79 -22.95 -2.57
C LEU A 360 27.31 -22.14 -3.79
N GLU A 361 27.80 -22.46 -4.98
CA GLU A 361 27.36 -21.84 -6.23
C GLU A 361 25.91 -22.17 -6.57
N GLN A 362 25.47 -23.42 -6.37
CA GLN A 362 24.08 -23.85 -6.62
C GLN A 362 23.07 -23.07 -5.77
N TYR A 363 23.47 -22.67 -4.58
CA TYR A 363 22.63 -21.97 -3.61
C TYR A 363 22.88 -20.45 -3.58
N LYS A 364 23.75 -19.93 -4.45
CA LYS A 364 23.94 -18.48 -4.65
C LYS A 364 22.62 -17.84 -5.05
N GLY A 365 22.18 -16.84 -4.28
CA GLY A 365 20.90 -16.15 -4.52
C GLY A 365 19.66 -16.96 -4.15
N LYS A 366 19.80 -18.14 -3.54
CA LYS A 366 18.69 -18.95 -3.03
C LYS A 366 18.58 -18.94 -1.51
N VAL A 367 19.67 -18.68 -0.81
CA VAL A 367 19.71 -18.54 0.65
C VAL A 367 20.55 -17.33 1.04
N HIS A 368 20.33 -16.80 2.25
CA HIS A 368 21.02 -15.61 2.74
C HIS A 368 22.55 -15.85 2.77
N PRO A 369 23.39 -14.85 2.39
CA PRO A 369 24.84 -14.98 2.38
C PRO A 369 25.40 -15.48 3.72
N ASP A 370 24.86 -15.02 4.84
CA ASP A 370 25.27 -15.43 6.19
C ASP A 370 25.13 -16.94 6.43
N VAL A 371 24.11 -17.57 5.85
CA VAL A 371 23.90 -19.03 5.96
C VAL A 371 24.97 -19.78 5.17
N LEU A 372 25.28 -19.31 3.95
CA LEU A 372 26.37 -19.87 3.14
C LEU A 372 27.72 -19.70 3.86
N GLN A 373 27.95 -18.53 4.43
CA GLN A 373 29.16 -18.20 5.19
C GLN A 373 29.31 -19.09 6.42
N GLY A 374 28.26 -19.32 7.21
CA GLY A 374 28.32 -20.19 8.38
C GLY A 374 28.70 -21.64 8.05
N HIS A 375 28.18 -22.18 6.94
CA HIS A 375 28.58 -23.52 6.47
C HIS A 375 30.02 -23.56 5.96
N LEU A 376 30.45 -22.53 5.25
CA LEU A 376 31.83 -22.42 4.77
C LEU A 376 32.83 -22.27 5.92
N ASP A 377 32.54 -21.44 6.92
CA ASP A 377 33.37 -21.27 8.12
C ASP A 377 33.55 -22.59 8.86
N THR A 378 32.51 -23.44 8.88
CA THR A 378 32.58 -24.79 9.44
C THR A 378 33.57 -25.69 8.65
N ILE A 379 33.56 -25.63 7.32
CA ILE A 379 34.51 -26.36 6.47
C ILE A 379 35.95 -25.84 6.67
N LEU A 380 36.11 -24.52 6.75
CA LEU A 380 37.41 -23.88 7.00
C LEU A 380 37.96 -24.24 8.38
N ALA A 381 37.11 -24.38 9.40
CA ALA A 381 37.53 -24.89 10.71
C ALA A 381 38.11 -26.31 10.62
N TYR A 382 37.49 -27.20 9.83
CA TYR A 382 38.05 -28.54 9.59
C TYR A 382 39.39 -28.52 8.84
N THR A 383 39.68 -27.47 8.06
CA THR A 383 41.00 -27.32 7.42
C THR A 383 42.09 -27.18 8.48
N ILE A 384 41.82 -26.44 9.57
CA ILE A 384 42.75 -26.28 10.69
C ILE A 384 42.92 -27.63 11.43
N GLU A 385 41.82 -28.36 11.67
CA GLU A 385 41.89 -29.71 12.28
C GLU A 385 42.68 -30.71 11.41
N TYR A 386 42.58 -30.59 10.08
CA TYR A 386 43.36 -31.40 9.14
C TYR A 386 44.85 -31.13 9.27
N ILE A 387 45.26 -29.86 9.38
CA ILE A 387 46.68 -29.47 9.51
C ILE A 387 47.34 -30.20 10.68
N ASP A 388 46.68 -30.27 11.84
CA ASP A 388 47.16 -31.01 13.03
C ASP A 388 47.33 -32.52 12.79
N SER A 389 46.52 -33.07 11.90
CA SER A 389 46.45 -34.51 11.69
C SER A 389 47.42 -35.01 10.61
N ILE A 390 47.92 -34.13 9.74
CA ILE A 390 48.78 -34.48 8.60
C ILE A 390 50.10 -35.15 9.05
N LYS A 391 50.56 -36.15 8.26
CA LYS A 391 51.76 -36.93 8.57
C LYS A 391 52.94 -36.64 7.66
N ILE A 392 52.71 -36.28 6.40
CA ILE A 392 53.76 -35.98 5.40
C ILE A 392 53.46 -34.71 4.59
N TYR A 393 54.48 -34.10 4.00
CA TYR A 393 54.33 -32.86 3.21
C TYR A 393 53.40 -33.00 2.00
N LYS A 394 53.40 -34.14 1.31
CA LYS A 394 52.51 -34.40 0.17
C LYS A 394 51.02 -34.25 0.52
N GLN A 395 50.65 -34.60 1.75
CA GLN A 395 49.28 -34.43 2.26
C GLN A 395 48.96 -32.96 2.55
N MET A 396 49.96 -32.18 2.99
CA MET A 396 49.85 -30.73 3.15
C MET A 396 49.64 -30.04 1.81
N ASP A 397 50.43 -30.39 0.80
CA ASP A 397 50.29 -29.86 -0.56
C ASP A 397 48.89 -30.14 -1.13
N ALA A 398 48.33 -31.33 -0.86
CA ALA A 398 46.96 -31.67 -1.26
C ALA A 398 45.91 -30.79 -0.55
N LEU A 399 46.06 -30.59 0.76
CA LEU A 399 45.14 -29.75 1.54
C LEU A 399 45.20 -28.27 1.11
N GLU A 400 46.39 -27.76 0.82
CA GLU A 400 46.60 -26.38 0.35
C GLU A 400 45.90 -26.15 -1.00
N ASN A 401 46.02 -27.11 -1.93
CA ASN A 401 45.32 -27.05 -3.21
C ASN A 401 43.79 -27.03 -3.05
N ASP A 402 43.25 -27.86 -2.16
CA ASP A 402 41.82 -27.86 -1.85
C ASP A 402 41.36 -26.55 -1.22
N PHE A 403 42.16 -25.99 -0.31
CA PHE A 403 41.90 -24.67 0.26
C PHE A 403 41.93 -23.56 -0.79
N ALA A 404 42.86 -23.60 -1.74
CA ALA A 404 42.95 -22.61 -2.82
C ALA A 404 41.70 -22.62 -3.73
N ILE A 405 41.11 -23.79 -3.98
CA ILE A 405 39.84 -23.91 -4.71
C ILE A 405 38.71 -23.25 -3.91
N LEU A 406 38.57 -23.61 -2.62
CA LEU A 406 37.58 -23.01 -1.73
C LEU A 406 37.73 -21.49 -1.63
N TYR A 407 38.96 -20.99 -1.54
CA TYR A 407 39.28 -19.57 -1.46
C TYR A 407 38.81 -18.79 -2.70
N LYS A 408 38.95 -19.37 -3.89
CA LYS A 408 38.39 -18.77 -5.12
C LYS A 408 36.86 -18.69 -5.07
N SER A 409 36.21 -19.73 -4.54
CA SER A 409 34.74 -19.73 -4.36
C SER A 409 34.30 -18.64 -3.37
N VAL A 410 35.04 -18.42 -2.28
CA VAL A 410 34.79 -17.32 -1.33
C VAL A 410 34.80 -15.96 -2.03
N GLN A 411 35.81 -15.71 -2.87
CA GLN A 411 35.95 -14.47 -3.63
C GLN A 411 34.82 -14.29 -4.67
N TYR A 412 34.44 -15.37 -5.36
CA TYR A 412 33.35 -15.33 -6.36
C TYR A 412 31.97 -15.10 -5.74
N LEU A 413 31.77 -15.54 -4.51
CA LEU A 413 30.52 -15.42 -3.77
C LEU A 413 30.45 -14.21 -2.84
N ASP A 414 31.55 -13.45 -2.73
CA ASP A 414 31.69 -12.27 -1.87
C ASP A 414 31.36 -12.58 -0.38
N LEU A 415 31.88 -13.70 0.13
CA LEU A 415 31.66 -14.15 1.51
C LEU A 415 32.79 -13.68 2.45
N GLU A 416 32.45 -13.20 3.64
CA GLU A 416 33.43 -12.74 4.63
C GLU A 416 33.83 -13.85 5.59
N THR A 417 34.93 -14.59 5.34
CA THR A 417 35.35 -15.68 6.24
C THR A 417 36.50 -15.27 7.16
N LEU A 418 36.36 -15.51 8.47
CA LEU A 418 37.38 -15.14 9.46
C LEU A 418 38.64 -16.02 9.37
N ASN A 419 38.49 -17.28 8.95
CA ASN A 419 39.56 -18.27 9.00
C ASN A 419 40.49 -18.27 7.78
N THR A 420 40.09 -17.73 6.63
CA THR A 420 40.88 -17.79 5.38
C THR A 420 42.26 -17.15 5.51
N LYS A 421 42.36 -15.95 6.10
CA LYS A 421 43.66 -15.28 6.32
C LYS A 421 44.58 -16.08 7.24
N ARG A 422 44.02 -16.72 8.27
CA ARG A 422 44.77 -17.54 9.23
C ARG A 422 45.33 -18.78 8.53
N ILE A 423 44.48 -19.50 7.80
CA ILE A 423 44.85 -20.73 7.09
C ILE A 423 45.94 -20.44 6.05
N LEU A 424 45.80 -19.37 5.26
CA LEU A 424 46.80 -18.97 4.25
C LEU A 424 48.19 -18.72 4.87
N LYS A 425 48.24 -18.04 6.03
CA LYS A 425 49.51 -17.81 6.75
C LYS A 425 50.12 -19.10 7.25
N MET A 426 49.30 -20.02 7.77
CA MET A 426 49.78 -21.33 8.23
C MET A 426 50.43 -22.12 7.09
N PHE A 427 49.78 -22.22 5.92
CA PHE A 427 50.38 -22.88 4.75
C PHE A 427 51.70 -22.23 4.33
N THR A 428 51.75 -20.90 4.29
CA THR A 428 52.97 -20.15 3.92
C THR A 428 54.12 -20.44 4.88
N GLU A 429 53.88 -20.45 6.19
CA GLU A 429 54.91 -20.74 7.19
C GLU A 429 55.40 -22.20 7.10
N ILE A 430 54.49 -23.15 6.85
CA ILE A 430 54.84 -24.56 6.67
C ILE A 430 55.76 -24.76 5.46
N ASP A 431 55.42 -24.14 4.33
CA ASP A 431 56.23 -24.22 3.10
C ASP A 431 57.61 -23.56 3.25
N CYS A 432 57.69 -22.44 3.98
CA CYS A 432 58.98 -21.83 4.32
C CYS A 432 59.88 -22.79 5.11
N LEU A 433 59.35 -23.42 6.17
CA LEU A 433 60.11 -24.38 7.00
C LEU A 433 60.58 -25.59 6.18
N ARG A 434 59.71 -26.13 5.30
CA ARG A 434 60.06 -27.24 4.39
C ARG A 434 61.27 -26.91 3.52
N LYS A 435 61.27 -25.72 2.90
CA LYS A 435 62.32 -25.25 2.00
C LYS A 435 63.64 -25.00 2.73
N GLU A 436 63.59 -24.37 3.92
CA GLU A 436 64.76 -24.13 4.75
C GLU A 436 65.44 -25.43 5.19
N GLN A 437 64.64 -26.44 5.55
CA GLN A 437 65.13 -27.75 5.99
C GLN A 437 65.45 -28.71 4.83
N LYS A 438 65.23 -28.30 3.56
CA LYS A 438 65.42 -29.10 2.35
C LYS A 438 64.68 -30.45 2.38
N LYS A 439 63.47 -30.46 2.97
CA LYS A 439 62.65 -31.67 3.11
C LYS A 439 61.93 -32.05 1.81
N SER A 440 61.85 -33.35 1.56
CA SER A 440 61.11 -33.94 0.44
C SER A 440 59.60 -33.96 0.70
N ALA A 441 58.79 -34.24 -0.33
CA ALA A 441 57.33 -34.33 -0.19
C ALA A 441 56.89 -35.53 0.68
N ASP A 442 57.70 -36.59 0.72
CA ASP A 442 57.37 -37.82 1.46
C ASP A 442 57.93 -37.82 2.89
N ASP A 443 58.62 -36.75 3.29
CA ASP A 443 59.19 -36.59 4.64
C ASP A 443 58.09 -36.28 5.68
N GLU A 444 58.33 -36.68 6.94
CA GLU A 444 57.46 -36.38 8.07
C GLU A 444 57.46 -34.88 8.45
N ILE A 445 56.28 -34.37 8.84
CA ILE A 445 56.01 -32.95 9.08
C ILE A 445 55.58 -32.62 10.52
N ALA A 446 55.49 -33.63 11.40
CA ALA A 446 54.88 -33.50 12.74
C ALA A 446 55.54 -32.42 13.64
N ALA A 447 56.86 -32.20 13.53
CA ALA A 447 57.57 -31.21 14.35
C ALA A 447 57.22 -29.76 13.94
N GLU A 448 57.09 -29.51 12.64
CA GLU A 448 56.74 -28.21 12.07
C GLU A 448 55.28 -27.84 12.33
N ILE A 449 54.37 -28.82 12.20
CA ILE A 449 52.94 -28.64 12.51
C ILE A 449 52.76 -28.22 13.96
N ASN A 450 53.36 -28.93 14.93
CA ASN A 450 53.27 -28.58 16.34
C ASN A 450 53.80 -27.16 16.61
N THR A 451 54.97 -26.84 16.04
CA THR A 451 55.59 -25.51 16.19
C THR A 451 54.70 -24.37 15.67
N ILE A 452 53.94 -24.60 14.60
CA ILE A 452 53.05 -23.60 14.00
C ILE A 452 51.72 -23.55 14.76
N LEU A 453 51.10 -24.69 15.04
CA LEU A 453 49.83 -24.73 15.76
C LEU A 453 49.93 -24.04 17.13
N ASP A 454 51.01 -24.26 17.87
CA ASP A 454 51.27 -23.60 19.16
C ASP A 454 51.28 -22.07 19.05
N ARG A 455 51.88 -21.50 17.99
CA ARG A 455 51.88 -20.04 17.75
C ARG A 455 50.50 -19.48 17.44
N TYR A 456 49.64 -20.28 16.83
CA TYR A 456 48.30 -19.89 16.39
C TYR A 456 47.21 -20.23 17.42
N THR A 457 47.51 -21.01 18.47
CA THR A 457 46.63 -21.25 19.64
C THR A 457 46.93 -20.30 20.81
N GLU A 458 48.14 -19.74 20.93
CA GLU A 458 48.54 -18.85 22.04
C GLU A 458 48.07 -17.38 21.94
N LYS A 459 47.39 -16.96 20.86
CA LYS A 459 46.78 -15.62 20.79
C LYS A 459 45.26 -15.68 20.97
N LYS A 460 44.82 -15.54 22.23
CA LYS A 460 43.48 -15.06 22.57
C LYS A 460 43.40 -13.55 22.44
#